data_AF-A0A962HY12-F1
#
_entry.id   AF-A0A962HY12-F1
#
_cell.length_a   1.000
_cell.length_b   1.000
_cell.length_c   1.000
_cell.angle_alpha   90.00
_cell.angle_beta   90.00
_cell.angle_gamma   90.00
#
_symmetry.space_group_name_H-M   'P 1'
#
loop_
_entity.id
_entity.type
_entity.pdbx_description
1 polymer ?
#
loop_
_entity_poly.entity_id
_entity_poly.type
_entity_poly.pdbx_seq_one_letter_code
_entity_poly.pdbx_strand_id
1 'polypeptide(L)' 'GLADGPRVASGRVPVLLELLSPAGRPVQLTADLRGFWDRTYPEVRKELKGRYPKHPWPDDPWTAVATARAKPRR' A
#
# COMPACT_ATOMS: atom_id res chain seq x y z
N GLY A 1 4.43 0.48 8.08
CA GLY A 1 4.48 0.69 6.63
C GLY A 1 5.90 0.66 6.13
N LEU A 2 6.11 0.25 4.87
CA LEU A 2 7.41 0.44 4.19
C LEU A 2 7.52 1.91 3.80
N ALA A 3 8.54 2.59 4.34
CA ALA A 3 8.69 4.03 4.20
C ALA A 3 9.13 4.46 2.80
N ASP A 4 10.22 3.89 2.31
CA ASP A 4 10.83 4.29 1.06
C ASP A 4 10.66 3.18 0.02
N GLY A 5 10.38 3.59 -1.21
CA GLY A 5 10.32 2.67 -2.34
C GLY A 5 11.71 2.08 -2.64
N PRO A 6 11.76 0.87 -3.24
CA PRO A 6 13.03 0.28 -3.64
C PRO A 6 13.72 1.15 -4.68
N ARG A 7 15.06 1.15 -4.60
CA ARG A 7 15.93 1.88 -5.53
C ARG A 7 16.94 0.91 -6.14
N VAL A 8 17.19 1.07 -7.43
CA VAL A 8 18.17 0.29 -8.21
C VAL A 8 19.36 1.17 -8.61
N ALA A 9 20.33 0.59 -9.33
CA ALA A 9 21.57 1.27 -9.71
C ALA A 9 22.28 1.89 -8.50
N SER A 10 22.51 1.08 -7.46
CA SER A 10 23.12 1.49 -6.19
C SER A 10 22.41 2.68 -5.53
N GLY A 11 21.07 2.64 -5.51
CA GLY A 11 20.24 3.65 -4.84
C GLY A 11 19.90 4.88 -5.68
N ARG A 12 20.41 4.98 -6.93
CA ARG A 12 20.28 6.18 -7.75
C ARG A 12 18.92 6.31 -8.42
N VAL A 13 18.31 5.18 -8.81
CA VAL A 13 17.08 5.19 -9.60
C VAL A 13 15.93 4.62 -8.77
N PRO A 14 14.89 5.41 -8.45
CA PRO A 14 13.71 4.89 -7.79
C PRO A 14 12.90 4.01 -8.74
N VAL A 15 12.35 2.92 -8.22
CA VAL A 15 11.47 2.03 -8.99
C VAL A 15 10.05 2.59 -8.96
N LEU A 16 9.42 2.72 -10.12
CA LEU A 16 7.99 2.98 -10.21
C LEU A 16 7.23 1.72 -9.79
N LEU A 17 6.43 1.84 -8.73
CA LEU A 17 5.59 0.76 -8.22
C LEU A 17 4.19 0.89 -8.79
N GLU A 18 3.64 -0.22 -9.29
CA GLU A 18 2.21 -0.38 -9.52
C GLU A 18 1.59 -1.04 -8.28
N LEU A 19 0.83 -0.26 -7.51
CA LEU A 19 0.14 -0.72 -6.31
C LEU A 19 -1.20 -1.34 -6.71
N LEU A 20 -1.39 -2.60 -6.31
CA LEU A 20 -2.52 -3.40 -6.73
C LEU A 20 -3.56 -3.57 -5.62
N SER A 21 -4.83 -3.66 -6.04
CA SER A 21 -5.93 -4.11 -5.20
C SER A 21 -5.84 -5.63 -4.96
N PRO A 22 -6.64 -6.19 -4.02
CA PRO A 22 -6.70 -7.64 -3.82
C PRO A 22 -7.07 -8.46 -5.06
N ALA A 23 -7.75 -7.86 -6.05
CA ALA A 23 -8.09 -8.51 -7.32
C ALA A 23 -7.00 -8.35 -8.40
N GLY A 24 -5.82 -7.85 -8.06
CA GLY A 24 -4.71 -7.63 -9.01
C GLY A 24 -4.91 -6.43 -9.94
N ARG A 25 -5.92 -5.59 -9.69
CA ARG A 25 -6.16 -4.39 -10.50
C ARG A 25 -5.30 -3.22 -10.01
N PRO A 26 -4.68 -2.43 -10.91
CA PRO A 26 -3.93 -1.24 -10.54
C PRO A 26 -4.81 -0.22 -9.81
N VAL A 27 -4.27 0.36 -8.74
CA VAL A 27 -4.92 1.39 -7.93
C VAL A 27 -4.11 2.68 -7.95
N GLN A 28 -2.79 2.58 -7.91
CA GLN A 28 -1.90 3.73 -7.97
C GLN A 28 -0.56 3.33 -8.58
N LEU A 29 0.00 4.20 -9.43
CA LEU A 29 1.41 4.14 -9.82
C LEU A 29 2.18 5.19 -9.01
N THR A 30 3.29 4.83 -8.38
CA THR A 30 4.10 5.78 -7.61
C THR A 30 5.57 5.36 -7.47
N ALA A 31 6.47 6.33 -7.54
CA ALA A 31 7.86 6.18 -7.12
C ALA A 31 8.12 6.79 -5.72
N ASP A 32 7.11 7.48 -5.15
CA ASP A 32 7.09 8.06 -3.81
C ASP A 32 6.13 7.25 -2.92
N LEU A 33 6.66 6.22 -2.26
CA LEU A 33 5.87 5.33 -1.42
C LEU A 33 5.45 6.01 -0.11
N ARG A 34 6.28 6.90 0.44
CA ARG A 34 5.95 7.68 1.63
C ARG A 34 4.77 8.61 1.37
N GLY A 35 4.82 9.38 0.29
CA GLY A 35 3.73 10.26 -0.12
C GLY A 35 2.44 9.52 -0.40
N PHE A 36 2.52 8.30 -0.93
CA PHE A 36 1.36 7.42 -1.05
C PHE A 36 0.73 7.13 0.33
N TRP A 37 1.51 6.68 1.32
CA TRP A 37 0.97 6.39 2.65
C TRP A 37 0.38 7.61 3.34
N ASP A 38 1.03 8.76 3.23
CA ASP A 38 0.63 9.96 3.95
C ASP A 38 -0.59 10.66 3.34
N ARG A 39 -0.74 10.63 2.01
CA ARG A 39 -1.75 11.45 1.30
C ARG A 39 -2.77 10.66 0.51
N THR A 40 -2.35 9.58 -0.16
CA THR A 40 -3.21 8.85 -1.12
C THR A 40 -3.89 7.64 -0.49
N TYR A 41 -3.21 6.95 0.42
CA TYR A 41 -3.73 5.76 1.09
C TYR A 41 -5.08 5.98 1.80
N PRO A 42 -5.35 7.11 2.49
CA PRO A 42 -6.64 7.34 3.13
C PRO A 42 -7.82 7.27 2.15
N GLU A 43 -7.66 7.81 0.94
CA GLU A 43 -8.71 7.79 -0.09
C GLU A 43 -8.86 6.40 -0.71
N VAL A 44 -7.74 5.75 -1.04
CA VAL A 44 -7.72 4.36 -1.51
C VAL A 44 -8.39 3.42 -0.51
N ARG A 45 -8.10 3.60 0.78
CA ARG A 45 -8.68 2.82 1.87
C ARG A 45 -10.19 2.99 1.94
N LYS A 46 -10.73 4.22 1.81
CA LYS A 46 -12.19 4.46 1.83
C LYS A 46 -12.90 3.68 0.71
N GLU A 47 -12.35 3.70 -0.50
CA GLU A 47 -12.92 2.98 -1.64
C GLU A 47 -12.78 1.46 -1.49
N LEU A 48 -11.58 0.97 -1.20
CA LEU A 48 -11.28 -0.46 -1.21
C LEU A 48 -11.84 -1.20 0.01
N LYS A 49 -11.96 -0.55 1.17
CA LYS A 49 -12.53 -1.18 2.37
C LYS A 49 -13.98 -1.63 2.15
N GLY A 50 -14.76 -0.87 1.40
CA GLY A 50 -16.13 -1.25 1.04
C GLY A 50 -16.18 -2.43 0.06
N ARG A 51 -15.32 -2.43 -0.96
CA ARG A 51 -15.26 -3.50 -1.97
C ARG A 51 -14.63 -4.80 -1.46
N TYR A 52 -13.69 -4.70 -0.53
CA TYR A 52 -12.90 -5.81 -0.01
C TYR A 52 -12.92 -5.86 1.53
N PRO A 53 -14.09 -6.09 2.16
CA PRO A 53 -14.25 -5.98 3.61
C PRO A 53 -13.50 -7.07 4.40
N LYS A 54 -13.08 -8.15 3.72
CA LYS A 54 -12.33 -9.25 4.34
C LYS A 54 -10.83 -8.98 4.46
N HIS A 55 -10.30 -7.91 3.85
CA HIS A 55 -8.87 -7.54 3.85
C HIS A 55 -8.52 -6.56 4.99
N PRO A 56 -7.26 -6.50 5.47
CA PRO A 56 -6.88 -5.54 6.49
C PRO A 56 -6.69 -4.16 5.86
N TRP A 57 -7.43 -3.18 6.38
CA TRP A 57 -7.35 -1.77 5.98
C TRP A 57 -7.06 -0.90 7.20
N PRO A 58 -5.81 -0.89 7.70
CA PRO A 58 -5.44 -0.17 8.93
C PRO A 58 -5.75 1.32 8.83
N ASP A 59 -6.18 1.92 9.95
CA ASP A 59 -6.30 3.38 10.07
C ASP A 59 -4.93 4.04 10.00
N ASP A 60 -3.93 3.44 10.63
CA ASP A 60 -2.54 3.87 10.57
C ASP A 60 -1.68 2.85 9.77
N PRO A 61 -1.28 3.18 8.54
CA PRO A 61 -0.42 2.30 7.74
C PRO A 61 1.02 2.22 8.27
N TRP A 62 1.47 3.17 9.09
CA TRP A 62 2.85 3.23 9.58
C TRP A 62 3.12 2.19 10.66
N THR A 63 2.15 1.93 11.53
CA THR A 63 2.25 0.92 12.60
C THR A 63 1.69 -0.45 12.21
N ALA A 64 1.04 -0.57 11.05
CA ALA A 64 0.46 -1.82 10.59
C ALA A 64 1.51 -2.93 10.39
N VAL A 65 1.24 -4.11 10.95
CA VAL A 65 2.06 -5.32 10.76
C VAL A 65 1.79 -5.92 9.37
N ALA A 66 2.84 -6.11 8.58
CA ALA A 66 2.73 -6.71 7.26
C ALA A 66 2.20 -8.16 7.35
N THR A 67 1.24 -8.51 6.48
CA THR A 67 0.62 -9.84 6.43
C THR A 67 0.22 -10.17 5.01
N ALA A 68 0.41 -11.43 4.59
CA ALA A 68 -0.10 -11.94 3.32
C ALA A 68 -1.55 -12.47 3.43
N ARG A 69 -2.13 -12.47 4.64
CA ARG A 69 -3.48 -12.98 4.89
C ARG A 69 -4.54 -11.92 4.58
N ALA A 70 -5.68 -12.37 4.04
CA ALA A 70 -6.86 -11.52 3.92
C ALA A 70 -7.42 -11.16 5.31
N LYS A 71 -7.60 -12.10 6.25
CA LYS A 71 -8.18 -11.79 7.57
C LYS A 71 -7.13 -11.58 8.67
N PRO A 72 -7.30 -10.59 9.57
CA PRO A 72 -6.51 -10.49 10.81
C PRO A 72 -6.72 -11.70 11.72
N ARG A 73 -5.70 -12.05 12.54
CA ARG A 73 -5.86 -13.05 13.61
C ARG A 73 -6.69 -12.43 14.73
N ARG A 74 -7.73 -13.14 15.19
CA ARG A 74 -8.31 -12.92 16.53
C ARG A 74 -7.33 -13.41 17.60
#